data_AF-A0A3D6DP18-F1
#
_entry.id   AF-A0A3D6DP18-F1
#
_cell.length_a   1.000
_cell.length_b   1.000
_cell.length_c   1.000
_cell.angle_alpha   90.00
_cell.angle_beta   90.00
_cell.angle_gamma   90.00
#
_symmetry.space_group_name_H-M   'P 1'
#
loop_
_entity.id
_entity.type
_entity.pdbx_description
1 polymer ?
#
loop_
_entity_poly.entity_id
_entity_poly.type
_entity_poly.pdbx_seq_one_letter_code
_entity_poly.pdbx_strand_id
1 'polypeptide(L)'
;SFVSAAGDSKKYRNFSYSKITLPSDLSALLGIFGDPLQPQWGAWHENLLLLSESEAGLKNILGNYQDGNTLERNPGYLNLKAQLSDEHSFLWVGNTKNLSKHWSKNNGPEKIKDLPLEGYPYVAFQGVGEASFTHLHLLVEKNQGKTT
;
A
#
# COMPACT_ATOMS: atom_id res chain seq x y z
N SER A 1 15.11 17.82 -4.93
CA SER A 1 13.95 17.00 -5.34
C SER A 1 13.88 15.80 -4.40
N PHE A 2 12.69 15.41 -3.92
CA PHE A 2 12.51 14.23 -3.05
C PHE A 2 12.89 12.91 -3.74
N VAL A 3 12.86 12.89 -5.08
CA VAL A 3 13.25 11.76 -5.92
C VAL A 3 14.00 12.30 -7.14
N SER A 4 15.06 11.62 -7.57
CA SER A 4 15.84 12.00 -8.74
C SER A 4 15.55 11.08 -9.92
N ALA A 5 15.28 11.64 -11.10
CA ALA A 5 15.15 10.87 -12.33
C ALA A 5 16.52 10.27 -12.70
N ALA A 6 16.55 8.97 -12.96
CA ALA A 6 17.77 8.21 -13.29
C ALA A 6 17.83 7.82 -14.78
N GLY A 7 16.94 8.37 -15.61
CA GLY A 7 16.88 8.13 -17.04
C GLY A 7 15.74 8.90 -17.71
N ASP A 8 15.57 8.66 -19.00
CA ASP A 8 14.57 9.37 -19.80
C ASP A 8 13.13 9.09 -19.35
N SER A 9 12.30 10.12 -19.46
CA SER A 9 10.87 10.02 -19.20
C SER A 9 10.19 9.17 -20.28
N LYS A 10 9.42 8.19 -19.83
CA LYS A 10 8.55 7.34 -20.66
C LYS A 10 7.08 7.77 -20.53
N LYS A 11 6.25 7.31 -21.46
CA LYS A 11 4.80 7.51 -21.45
C LYS A 11 4.05 6.18 -21.34
N TYR A 12 2.97 6.17 -20.57
CA TYR A 12 2.01 5.07 -20.50
C TYR A 12 0.63 5.69 -20.38
N ARG A 13 -0.19 5.54 -21.44
CA ARG A 13 -1.48 6.24 -21.56
C ARG A 13 -1.26 7.75 -21.33
N ASN A 14 -1.94 8.35 -20.34
CA ASN A 14 -1.83 9.77 -20.02
C ASN A 14 -0.76 10.10 -18.94
N PHE A 15 0.01 9.11 -18.50
CA PHE A 15 1.01 9.27 -17.44
C PHE A 15 2.43 9.36 -17.99
N SER A 16 3.22 10.26 -17.40
CA SER A 16 4.67 10.31 -17.57
C SER A 16 5.34 9.66 -16.37
N TYR A 17 6.32 8.80 -16.61
CA TYR A 17 7.03 8.07 -15.56
C TYR A 17 8.48 7.83 -15.97
N SER A 18 9.35 7.54 -15.02
CA SER A 18 10.77 7.31 -15.30
C SER A 18 11.38 6.33 -14.31
N LYS A 19 12.61 5.89 -14.61
CA LYS A 19 13.46 5.30 -13.59
C LYS A 19 13.84 6.38 -12.58
N ILE A 20 13.91 5.98 -11.32
CA ILE A 20 14.20 6.90 -10.22
C ILE A 20 15.28 6.37 -9.30
N THR A 21 15.86 7.28 -8.53
CA THR A 21 16.71 6.98 -7.38
C THR A 21 16.14 7.71 -6.16
N LEU A 22 16.07 6.99 -5.04
CA LEU A 22 15.62 7.54 -3.76
C LEU A 22 16.84 8.00 -2.94
N PRO A 23 16.73 9.13 -2.23
CA PRO A 23 17.69 9.49 -1.18
C PRO A 23 17.79 8.38 -0.13
N SER A 24 18.97 8.21 0.47
CA SER A 24 19.23 7.18 1.50
C SER A 24 18.21 7.21 2.64
N ASP A 25 17.84 8.41 3.08
CA ASP A 25 16.97 8.59 4.24
C ASP A 25 15.54 8.13 3.96
N LEU A 26 15.05 8.37 2.74
CA LEU A 26 13.73 7.89 2.30
C LEU A 26 13.73 6.37 2.13
N SER A 27 14.81 5.80 1.60
CA SER A 27 14.98 4.35 1.53
C SER A 27 14.99 3.70 2.91
N ALA A 28 15.68 4.32 3.88
CA ALA A 28 15.70 3.86 5.27
C ALA A 28 14.31 3.89 5.91
N LEU A 29 13.55 4.97 5.69
CA LEU A 29 12.17 5.09 6.16
C LEU A 29 11.27 3.98 5.59
N LEU A 30 11.35 3.73 4.28
CA LEU A 30 10.56 2.67 3.64
C LEU A 30 10.88 1.28 4.19
N GLY A 31 12.15 1.03 4.55
CA GLY A 31 12.58 -0.22 5.17
C GLY A 31 12.01 -0.49 6.57
N ILE A 32 11.39 0.50 7.23
CA ILE A 32 10.76 0.32 8.54
C ILE A 32 9.36 -0.30 8.42
N PHE A 33 8.65 -0.08 7.30
CA PHE A 33 7.23 -0.43 7.15
C PHE A 33 6.96 -1.88 6.69
N GLY A 34 7.99 -2.74 6.61
CA GLY A 34 7.85 -4.14 6.23
C GLY A 34 9.08 -4.68 5.51
N ASP A 35 8.86 -5.43 4.43
CA ASP A 35 9.97 -5.86 3.58
C ASP A 35 10.71 -4.65 3.01
N PRO A 36 12.05 -4.73 2.89
CA PRO A 36 12.83 -3.68 2.24
C PRO A 36 12.31 -3.40 0.84
N LEU A 37 11.60 -2.29 0.67
CA LEU A 37 11.16 -1.80 -0.63
C LEU A 37 12.33 -1.12 -1.32
N GLN A 38 12.61 -1.50 -2.58
CA GLN A 38 13.60 -0.84 -3.42
C GLN A 38 12.95 -0.26 -4.69
N PRO A 39 12.21 0.85 -4.59
CA PRO A 39 11.61 1.47 -5.76
C PRO A 39 12.64 1.87 -6.81
N GLN A 40 12.42 1.42 -8.04
CA GLN A 40 13.25 1.75 -9.20
C GLN A 40 12.51 2.62 -10.21
N TRP A 41 11.18 2.70 -10.09
CA TRP A 41 10.29 3.40 -11.00
C TRP A 41 9.38 4.35 -10.25
N GLY A 42 9.18 5.54 -10.82
CA GLY A 42 8.31 6.54 -10.23
C GLY A 42 7.52 7.35 -11.25
N ALA A 43 6.35 7.82 -10.82
CA ALA A 43 5.52 8.76 -11.55
C ALA A 43 4.99 9.81 -10.59
N TRP A 44 4.98 11.07 -11.04
CA TRP A 44 4.19 12.11 -10.40
C TRP A 44 2.81 12.13 -11.04
N HIS A 45 1.78 12.09 -10.20
CA HIS A 45 0.41 12.32 -10.64
C HIS A 45 -0.26 13.26 -9.65
N GLU A 46 -0.62 14.46 -10.13
CA GLU A 46 -1.07 15.56 -9.29
C GLU A 46 -0.03 15.84 -8.18
N ASN A 47 -0.42 15.67 -6.91
CA ASN A 47 0.45 15.88 -5.75
C ASN A 47 0.96 14.55 -5.15
N LEU A 48 0.74 13.42 -5.84
CA LEU A 48 1.12 12.10 -5.39
C LEU A 48 2.38 11.61 -6.10
N LEU A 49 3.31 11.08 -5.31
CA LEU A 49 4.47 10.33 -5.79
C LEU A 49 4.13 8.84 -5.76
N LEU A 50 4.05 8.23 -6.94
CA LEU A 50 3.80 6.80 -7.10
C LEU A 50 5.12 6.08 -7.30
N LEU A 51 5.36 5.00 -6.55
CA LEU A 51 6.62 4.26 -6.50
C LEU A 51 6.38 2.77 -6.76
N SER A 52 7.32 2.14 -7.47
CA SER A 52 7.31 0.68 -7.71
C SER A 52 8.72 0.16 -7.94
N GLU A 53 8.97 -1.09 -7.56
CA GLU A 53 10.23 -1.79 -7.81
C GLU A 53 10.39 -2.20 -9.28
N SER A 54 9.28 -2.35 -10.02
CA SER A 54 9.29 -2.73 -11.43
C SER A 54 8.46 -1.80 -12.31
N GLU A 55 8.83 -1.69 -13.58
CA GLU A 55 8.10 -0.91 -14.59
C GLU A 55 6.66 -1.44 -14.76
N ALA A 56 6.53 -2.77 -14.78
CA ALA A 56 5.23 -3.44 -14.89
C ALA A 56 4.36 -3.16 -13.67
N GLY A 57 4.93 -3.18 -12.46
CA GLY A 57 4.22 -2.83 -11.22
C GLY A 57 3.70 -1.39 -11.25
N LEU A 58 4.52 -0.44 -11.71
CA LEU A 58 4.08 0.95 -11.85
C LEU A 58 2.94 1.09 -12.86
N LYS A 59 3.05 0.45 -14.03
CA LYS A 59 1.99 0.43 -15.04
C LYS A 59 0.70 -0.20 -14.52
N ASN A 60 0.80 -1.24 -13.69
CA ASN A 60 -0.38 -1.84 -13.04
C ASN A 60 -1.04 -0.86 -12.05
N ILE A 61 -0.28 -0.11 -11.25
CA ILE A 61 -0.84 0.92 -10.37
C ILE A 61 -1.59 1.98 -11.20
N LEU A 62 -0.92 2.53 -12.22
CA LEU A 62 -1.47 3.57 -13.09
C LEU A 62 -2.70 3.09 -13.89
N GLY A 63 -2.64 1.87 -14.42
CA GLY A 63 -3.73 1.23 -15.16
C GLY A 63 -4.95 1.01 -14.27
N ASN A 64 -4.78 0.44 -13.07
CA ASN A 64 -5.87 0.22 -12.13
C ASN A 64 -6.54 1.53 -11.70
N TYR A 65 -5.76 2.61 -11.48
CA TYR A 65 -6.33 3.93 -11.20
C TYR A 65 -7.21 4.42 -12.35
N GLN A 66 -6.69 4.38 -13.58
CA GLN A 66 -7.43 4.83 -14.77
C GLN A 66 -8.68 3.98 -15.07
N ASP A 67 -8.60 2.68 -14.82
CA ASP A 67 -9.70 1.74 -15.05
C ASP A 67 -10.71 1.76 -13.86
N GLY A 68 -10.37 2.49 -12.78
CA GLY A 68 -11.21 2.61 -11.59
C GLY A 68 -11.23 1.37 -10.70
N ASN A 69 -10.26 0.46 -10.85
CA ASN A 69 -10.07 -0.72 -10.02
C ASN A 69 -9.28 -0.37 -8.75
N THR A 70 -9.80 0.59 -7.96
CA THR A 70 -9.16 1.11 -6.75
C THR A 70 -9.80 0.55 -5.48
N LEU A 71 -9.09 0.66 -4.35
CA LEU A 71 -9.63 0.27 -3.05
C LEU A 71 -10.92 1.05 -2.69
N GLU A 72 -11.03 2.31 -3.10
CA GLU A 72 -12.22 3.14 -2.90
C GLU A 72 -13.50 2.54 -3.51
N ARG A 73 -13.38 1.68 -4.53
CA ARG A 73 -14.52 0.99 -5.15
C ARG A 73 -14.68 -0.45 -4.66
N ASN A 74 -13.84 -0.92 -3.73
CA ASN A 74 -13.89 -2.27 -3.21
C ASN A 74 -14.77 -2.34 -1.95
N PRO A 75 -15.92 -3.06 -1.96
CA PRO A 75 -16.83 -3.10 -0.81
C PRO A 75 -16.19 -3.64 0.47
N GLY A 76 -15.31 -4.65 0.36
CA GLY A 76 -14.62 -5.20 1.54
C GLY A 76 -13.65 -4.20 2.16
N TYR A 77 -13.01 -3.35 1.35
CA TYR A 77 -12.19 -2.26 1.87
C TYR A 77 -13.03 -1.13 2.44
N LEU A 78 -14.13 -0.74 1.78
CA LEU A 78 -15.02 0.31 2.27
C LEU A 78 -15.62 -0.04 3.64
N ASN A 79 -15.97 -1.31 3.85
CA ASN A 79 -16.41 -1.81 5.16
C ASN A 79 -15.32 -1.60 6.23
N LEU A 80 -14.08 -2.02 5.95
CA LEU A 80 -12.95 -1.79 6.85
C LEU A 80 -12.69 -0.30 7.09
N LYS A 81 -12.73 0.52 6.02
CA LYS A 81 -12.47 1.95 6.07
C LYS A 81 -13.48 2.68 6.94
N ALA A 82 -14.75 2.26 6.96
CA ALA A 82 -15.77 2.87 7.80
C ALA A 82 -15.49 2.72 9.31
N GLN A 83 -14.59 1.81 9.70
CA GLN A 83 -14.13 1.64 11.08
C GLN A 83 -12.77 2.30 11.35
N LEU A 84 -12.09 2.80 10.32
CA LEU A 84 -10.84 3.55 10.47
C LEU A 84 -11.13 4.96 10.98
N SER A 85 -10.10 5.62 11.49
CA SER A 85 -10.23 7.02 11.89
C SER A 85 -10.15 7.90 10.66
N ASP A 86 -10.99 8.93 10.60
CA ASP A 86 -10.97 9.93 9.53
C ASP A 86 -9.63 10.67 9.47
N GLU A 87 -8.95 10.82 10.60
CA GLU A 87 -7.65 11.49 10.71
C GLU A 87 -6.54 10.48 11.06
N HIS A 88 -5.56 10.36 10.16
CA HIS A 88 -4.36 9.56 10.37
C HIS A 88 -3.19 10.18 9.60
N SER A 89 -2.01 10.18 10.21
CA SER A 89 -0.76 10.64 9.58
C SER A 89 -0.13 9.56 8.70
N PHE A 90 -0.45 8.29 8.96
CA PHE A 90 -0.08 7.16 8.11
C PHE A 90 -1.15 6.08 8.15
N LEU A 91 -1.27 5.33 7.06
CA LEU A 91 -2.17 4.19 6.93
C LEU A 91 -1.47 3.09 6.13
N TRP A 92 -1.41 1.90 6.72
CA TRP A 92 -0.98 0.67 6.06
C TRP A 92 -2.18 -0.27 5.94
N VAL A 93 -2.39 -0.82 4.74
CA VAL A 93 -3.50 -1.73 4.44
C VAL A 93 -2.95 -2.96 3.73
N GLY A 94 -3.28 -4.13 4.27
CA GLY A 94 -2.86 -5.41 3.74
C GLY A 94 -4.04 -6.24 3.23
N ASN A 95 -3.93 -6.79 2.03
CA ASN A 95 -4.83 -7.85 1.58
C ASN A 95 -4.42 -9.17 2.26
N THR A 96 -5.27 -9.73 3.11
CA THR A 96 -4.90 -10.85 3.99
C THR A 96 -4.60 -12.14 3.20
N LYS A 97 -5.26 -12.37 2.07
CA LYS A 97 -4.96 -13.52 1.18
C LYS A 97 -3.56 -13.41 0.59
N ASN A 98 -3.16 -12.22 0.15
CA ASN A 98 -1.82 -11.99 -0.38
C ASN A 98 -0.76 -12.03 0.72
N LEU A 99 -1.03 -11.43 1.88
CA LEU A 99 -0.13 -11.47 3.04
C LEU A 99 0.10 -12.90 3.54
N SER A 100 -0.97 -13.69 3.72
CA SER A 100 -0.85 -15.08 4.15
C SER A 100 -0.02 -15.91 3.17
N LYS A 101 -0.23 -15.73 1.85
CA LYS A 101 0.60 -16.36 0.81
C LYS A 101 2.05 -15.91 0.88
N HIS A 102 2.30 -14.63 1.07
CA HIS A 102 3.64 -14.06 1.16
C HIS A 102 4.38 -14.61 2.38
N TRP A 103 3.80 -14.52 3.58
CA TRP A 103 4.42 -15.02 4.80
C TRP A 103 4.65 -16.54 4.76
N SER A 104 3.72 -17.30 4.18
CA SER A 104 3.90 -18.75 4.00
C SER A 104 5.10 -19.11 3.13
N LYS A 105 5.52 -18.22 2.21
CA LYS A 105 6.70 -18.41 1.34
C LYS A 105 8.00 -17.92 1.98
N ASN A 106 7.91 -16.98 2.93
CA ASN A 106 9.06 -16.28 3.51
C ASN A 106 9.32 -16.65 4.97
N ASN A 107 9.20 -17.94 5.30
CA ASN A 107 9.44 -18.48 6.65
C ASN A 107 8.63 -17.80 7.77
N GLY A 108 7.43 -17.29 7.44
CA GLY A 108 6.49 -16.80 8.43
C GLY A 108 5.96 -17.92 9.32
N PRO A 109 5.39 -17.59 10.49
CA PRO A 109 4.80 -18.56 11.42
C PRO A 109 3.86 -19.57 10.75
N GLU A 110 3.98 -20.86 11.07
CA GLU A 110 3.14 -21.92 10.46
C GLU A 110 1.63 -21.67 10.62
N LYS A 111 1.24 -21.08 11.76
CA LYS A 111 -0.16 -20.73 12.09
C LYS A 111 -0.79 -19.69 11.15
N ILE A 112 -0.03 -19.05 10.28
CA ILE A 112 -0.56 -18.11 9.27
C ILE A 112 -1.55 -18.79 8.31
N LYS A 113 -1.41 -20.11 8.13
CA LYS A 113 -2.33 -20.93 7.31
C LYS A 113 -3.70 -21.09 7.96
N ASP A 114 -3.80 -20.93 9.27
CA ASP A 114 -5.02 -21.10 10.06
C ASP A 114 -5.85 -19.80 10.14
N LEU A 115 -5.34 -18.70 9.59
CA LEU A 115 -6.04 -17.42 9.62
C LEU A 115 -7.37 -17.50 8.85
N PRO A 116 -8.48 -16.97 9.39
CA PRO A 116 -9.80 -17.02 8.75
C PRO A 116 -9.94 -16.00 7.62
N LEU A 117 -9.11 -16.09 6.57
CA LEU A 117 -8.93 -15.07 5.53
C LEU A 117 -10.21 -14.64 4.80
N GLU A 118 -11.18 -15.55 4.66
CA GLU A 118 -12.47 -15.24 4.02
C GLU A 118 -13.30 -14.25 4.82
N GLY A 119 -13.26 -14.39 6.16
CA GLY A 119 -13.93 -13.48 7.07
C GLY A 119 -13.22 -12.13 7.16
N TYR A 120 -11.92 -12.04 6.85
CA TYR A 120 -11.11 -10.85 7.08
C TYR A 120 -10.30 -10.53 5.83
N PRO A 121 -10.91 -9.97 4.76
CA PRO A 121 -10.24 -9.79 3.47
C PRO A 121 -9.11 -8.75 3.50
N TYR A 122 -9.16 -7.83 4.48
CA TYR A 122 -8.18 -6.77 4.68
C TYR A 122 -7.82 -6.65 6.17
N VAL A 123 -6.62 -6.18 6.43
CA VAL A 123 -6.13 -5.74 7.74
C VAL A 123 -5.55 -4.35 7.58
N ALA A 124 -5.69 -3.48 8.59
CA ALA A 124 -5.12 -2.16 8.56
C ALA A 124 -4.45 -1.78 9.88
N PHE A 125 -3.42 -0.94 9.74
CA PHE A 125 -2.73 -0.30 10.84
C PHE A 125 -2.59 1.18 10.48
N GLN A 126 -3.09 2.05 11.35
CA GLN A 126 -3.04 3.50 11.17
C GLN A 126 -2.43 4.14 12.41
N GLY A 127 -1.95 5.37 12.26
CA GLY A 127 -1.57 6.16 13.41
C GLY A 127 -1.58 7.64 13.16
N VAL A 128 -1.67 8.38 14.26
CA VAL A 128 -1.71 9.83 14.30
C VAL A 128 -0.43 10.29 14.96
N GLY A 129 0.38 11.06 14.22
CA GLY A 129 1.56 11.71 14.76
C GLY A 129 1.18 13.07 15.33
N GLU A 130 1.42 13.28 16.62
CA GLU A 130 1.33 14.58 17.27
C GLU A 130 2.73 15.15 17.52
N ALA A 131 2.82 16.40 17.98
CA ALA A 131 4.09 17.10 18.16
C ALA A 131 5.06 16.39 19.15
N SER A 132 4.59 15.48 19.99
CA SER A 132 5.42 14.84 21.03
C SER A 132 5.20 13.33 21.21
N PHE A 133 4.22 12.72 20.53
CA PHE A 133 3.93 11.29 20.61
C PHE A 133 3.16 10.83 19.36
N THR A 134 3.07 9.51 19.18
CA THR A 134 2.29 8.89 18.09
C THR A 134 1.26 7.93 18.69
N HIS A 135 0.00 8.04 18.29
CA HIS A 135 -1.04 7.06 18.60
C HIS A 135 -1.11 5.97 17.53
N LEU A 136 -1.17 4.71 17.97
CA LEU A 136 -1.19 3.53 17.10
C LEU A 136 -2.51 2.79 17.21
N HIS A 137 -3.23 2.65 16.09
CA HIS A 137 -4.52 1.96 16.02
C HIS A 137 -4.40 0.76 15.07
N LEU A 138 -4.58 -0.45 15.60
CA LEU A 138 -4.61 -1.69 14.84
C LEU A 138 -6.06 -2.15 14.68
N LEU A 139 -6.50 -2.40 13.45
CA LEU A 139 -7.85 -2.85 13.15
C LEU A 139 -7.83 -4.16 12.35
N VAL A 140 -8.55 -5.15 12.87
CA VAL A 140 -8.82 -6.44 12.23
C VAL A 140 -10.31 -6.69 12.33
N GLU A 141 -11.05 -6.57 11.23
CA GLU A 141 -12.51 -6.67 11.25
C GLU A 141 -13.04 -7.77 10.34
N LYS A 142 -14.04 -8.51 10.85
CA LYS A 142 -14.77 -9.50 10.07
C LYS A 142 -15.65 -8.77 9.07
N ASN A 143 -15.52 -9.07 7.78
CA ASN A 143 -16.38 -8.58 6.72
C ASN A 143 -17.82 -8.98 7.01
N GLN A 144 -18.62 -8.00 7.42
CA GLN A 144 -20.06 -8.14 7.51
C GLN A 144 -20.59 -7.93 6.11
N GLY A 145 -21.01 -9.02 5.44
CA GLY A 145 -21.75 -8.89 4.18
C GLY A 145 -22.94 -7.96 4.38
N LYS A 146 -23.31 -7.18 3.35
CA LYS A 146 -24.51 -6.34 3.42
C LYS A 146 -25.70 -7.20 3.86
N THR A 147 -26.19 -7.00 5.08
CA THR A 147 -27.56 -7.38 5.44
C THR A 147 -28.48 -6.51 4.60
N THR A 148 -29.00 -7.09 3.53
CA THR A 148 -30.16 -6.58 2.77
C THR A 148 -31.40 -6.62 3.62
#